data_AF-A0A448XH67-F1
#
_entry.id   AF-A0A448XH67-F1
#
_cell.length_a   1.000
_cell.length_b   1.000
_cell.length_c   1.000
_cell.angle_alpha   90.00
_cell.angle_beta   90.00
_cell.angle_gamma   90.00
#
_symmetry.space_group_name_H-M   'P 1'
#
loop_
_entity.id
_entity.type
_entity.pdbx_description
1 polymer ?
#
loop_
_entity_poly.entity_id
_entity_poly.type
_entity_poly.pdbx_seq_one_letter_code
_entity_poly.pdbx_strand_id
1 'polypeptide(L)'
;MGINAPTTVRNRRHSPTIEEKKVEMELAFKEAKLRAKYSAWSKGIKTLEDRNTRINEENYQSSKPLARYATDEDLTKYLKDRILADDPMAEFFKKKKEKHDKKNLKEKKRKRGGRFYIYELSYVLFNGEPEASSSDNDVRTDARPRYAGPPEPPPNRFNLWPGFRWDGVDRSNGFESKYVEEIARKKLERELADQWGMEDM
;
A
#
# COMPACT_ATOMS: atom_id res chain seq x y z
N MET A 1 -31.03 34.31 55.83
CA MET A 1 -30.34 33.07 55.41
C MET A 1 -29.99 33.18 53.93
N GLY A 2 -28.71 33.40 53.61
CA GLY A 2 -28.22 33.53 52.22
C GLY A 2 -27.27 32.39 51.89
N ILE A 3 -27.80 31.18 51.71
CA ILE A 3 -27.00 29.95 51.68
C ILE A 3 -26.48 29.61 50.26
N ASN A 4 -26.97 30.26 49.20
CA ASN A 4 -26.65 29.90 47.80
C ASN A 4 -26.10 31.05 46.94
N ALA A 5 -25.25 31.93 47.48
CA ALA A 5 -24.59 32.95 46.66
C ALA A 5 -23.42 32.34 45.86
N PRO A 6 -23.39 32.45 44.51
CA PRO A 6 -22.31 31.89 43.71
C PRO A 6 -20.98 32.60 44.01
N THR A 7 -19.93 31.83 44.22
CA THR A 7 -18.59 32.35 44.52
C THR A 7 -18.02 33.05 43.29
N THR A 8 -18.00 34.39 43.29
CA THR A 8 -17.39 35.20 42.23
C THR A 8 -15.86 35.11 42.30
N VAL A 9 -15.25 34.20 41.53
CA VAL A 9 -13.81 34.15 41.37
C VAL A 9 -13.37 35.26 40.41
N ARG A 10 -12.63 36.25 40.91
CA ARG A 10 -11.98 37.26 40.07
C ARG A 10 -10.83 36.61 39.32
N ASN A 11 -11.09 36.11 38.11
CA ASN A 11 -10.04 35.61 37.24
C ASN A 11 -9.10 36.76 36.87
N ARG A 12 -7.89 36.77 37.46
CA ARG A 12 -6.83 37.74 37.15
C ARG A 12 -6.18 37.52 35.77
N ARG A 13 -6.67 36.56 34.98
CA ARG A 13 -6.11 36.19 33.68
C ARG A 13 -6.90 36.87 32.57
N HIS A 14 -6.18 37.48 31.63
CA HIS A 14 -6.74 38.00 30.38
C HIS A 14 -7.57 36.90 29.70
N SER A 15 -8.86 37.16 29.47
CA SER A 15 -9.71 36.26 28.70
C SER A 15 -9.61 36.68 27.25
N PRO A 16 -9.20 35.78 26.33
CA PRO A 16 -8.99 36.16 24.95
C PRO A 16 -10.26 36.74 24.35
N THR A 17 -10.14 37.90 23.71
CA THR A 17 -11.24 38.53 22.98
C THR A 17 -11.68 37.66 21.81
N ILE A 18 -12.88 37.89 21.30
CA ILE A 18 -13.43 37.13 20.17
C ILE A 18 -12.48 37.19 18.95
N GLU A 19 -11.84 38.34 18.73
CA GLU A 19 -10.84 38.57 17.68
C GLU A 19 -9.56 37.74 17.90
N GLU A 20 -9.00 37.75 19.12
CA GLU A 20 -7.81 36.96 19.47
C GLU A 20 -8.06 35.45 19.27
N LYS A 21 -9.24 34.96 19.65
CA LYS A 21 -9.63 33.56 19.40
C LYS A 21 -9.73 33.22 17.92
N LYS A 22 -10.21 34.14 17.07
CA LYS A 22 -10.25 33.93 15.61
C LYS A 22 -8.85 33.81 15.04
N VAL A 23 -7.92 34.66 15.47
CA VAL A 23 -6.52 34.63 15.04
C VAL A 23 -5.84 33.33 15.48
N GLU A 24 -6.04 32.92 16.74
CA GLU A 24 -5.54 31.63 17.25
C GLU A 24 -6.10 30.44 16.46
N MET A 25 -7.41 30.43 16.17
CA MET A 25 -8.02 29.38 15.34
C MET A 25 -7.46 29.36 13.91
N GLU A 26 -7.23 30.53 13.31
CA GLU A 26 -6.68 30.62 11.95
C GLU A 26 -5.20 30.16 11.90
N LEU A 27 -4.40 30.51 12.91
CA LEU A 27 -3.03 30.03 13.06
C LEU A 27 -3.00 28.51 13.28
N ALA A 28 -3.84 27.99 14.17
CA ALA A 28 -3.97 26.56 14.43
C ALA A 28 -4.43 25.81 13.17
N PHE A 29 -5.34 26.38 12.38
CA PHE A 29 -5.75 25.80 11.10
C PHE A 29 -4.61 25.77 10.09
N LYS A 30 -3.84 26.86 9.96
CA LYS A 30 -2.65 26.93 9.08
C LYS A 30 -1.59 25.91 9.51
N GLU A 31 -1.33 25.80 10.81
CA GLU A 31 -0.40 24.83 11.37
C GLU A 31 -0.90 23.40 11.15
N ALA A 32 -2.16 23.10 11.41
CA ALA A 32 -2.76 21.80 11.16
C ALA A 32 -2.68 21.42 9.67
N LYS A 33 -2.92 22.38 8.77
CA LYS A 33 -2.80 22.18 7.32
C LYS A 33 -1.35 21.89 6.91
N LEU A 34 -0.39 22.65 7.43
CA LEU A 34 1.05 22.39 7.21
C LEU A 34 1.43 21.02 7.76
N ARG A 35 1.04 20.71 8.99
CA ARG A 35 1.30 19.43 9.64
C ARG A 35 0.71 18.26 8.87
N ALA A 36 -0.52 18.38 8.37
CA ALA A 36 -1.16 17.38 7.53
C ALA A 36 -0.38 17.19 6.21
N LYS A 37 0.03 18.29 5.56
CA LYS A 37 0.86 18.27 4.34
C LYS A 37 2.19 17.53 4.57
N TYR A 38 2.92 17.87 5.63
CA TYR A 38 4.19 17.22 5.95
C TYR A 38 4.02 15.78 6.43
N SER A 39 2.94 15.48 7.16
CA SER A 39 2.60 14.12 7.57
C SER A 39 2.28 13.22 6.37
N ALA A 40 1.62 13.75 5.34
CA ALA A 40 1.40 13.01 4.11
C ALA A 40 2.69 12.84 3.30
N TRP A 41 3.54 13.88 3.24
CA TRP A 41 4.80 13.86 2.51
C TRP A 41 5.82 12.87 3.10
N SER A 42 5.92 12.78 4.43
CA SER A 42 6.88 11.92 5.10
C SER A 42 6.49 10.44 5.10
N LYS A 43 5.24 10.11 4.73
CA LYS A 43 4.76 8.73 4.64
C LYS A 43 5.19 8.08 3.32
N GLY A 44 5.62 6.82 3.40
CA GLY A 44 5.96 6.04 2.21
C GLY A 44 4.74 5.75 1.34
N ILE A 45 4.87 5.91 0.02
CA ILE A 45 3.79 5.65 -0.96
C ILE A 45 3.25 4.22 -0.81
N LYS A 46 4.14 3.23 -0.67
CA LYS A 46 3.76 1.82 -0.53
C LYS A 46 2.95 1.56 0.74
N THR A 47 3.35 2.17 1.87
CA THR A 47 2.60 2.09 3.12
C THR A 47 1.20 2.70 3.03
N LEU A 48 1.02 3.77 2.24
CA LEU A 48 -0.30 4.34 1.99
C LEU A 48 -1.15 3.41 1.12
N GLU A 49 -0.56 2.87 0.05
CA GLU A 49 -1.22 1.92 -0.85
C GLU A 49 -1.68 0.67 -0.10
N ASP A 50 -0.77 0.04 0.65
CA ASP A 50 -1.06 -1.18 1.42
C ASP A 50 -2.13 -0.92 2.50
N ARG A 51 -2.20 0.29 3.06
CA ARG A 51 -3.30 0.66 3.97
C ARG A 51 -4.64 0.69 3.24
N ASN A 52 -4.69 1.31 2.07
CA ASN A 52 -5.92 1.42 1.30
C ASN A 52 -6.38 0.05 0.80
N THR A 53 -5.47 -0.80 0.33
CA THR A 53 -5.79 -2.17 -0.07
C THR A 53 -6.32 -2.95 1.12
N ARG A 54 -5.68 -2.84 2.30
CA ARG A 54 -6.15 -3.49 3.52
C ARG A 54 -7.56 -3.04 3.91
N ILE A 55 -7.87 -1.75 3.87
CA ILE A 55 -9.23 -1.25 4.17
C ILE A 55 -10.26 -1.79 3.17
N ASN A 56 -9.93 -1.79 1.87
CA ASN A 56 -10.81 -2.33 0.84
C ASN A 56 -11.02 -3.83 0.99
N GLU A 57 -9.95 -4.56 1.32
CA GLU A 57 -10.00 -5.99 1.62
C GLU A 57 -10.85 -6.26 2.86
N GLU A 58 -10.69 -5.51 3.94
CA GLU A 58 -11.48 -5.64 5.17
C GLU A 58 -12.98 -5.42 4.89
N ASN A 59 -13.33 -4.37 4.14
CA ASN A 59 -14.69 -4.10 3.68
C ASN A 59 -15.21 -5.23 2.78
N TYR A 60 -14.36 -5.78 1.93
CA TYR A 60 -14.72 -6.91 1.11
C TYR A 60 -14.87 -8.16 1.97
N GLN A 61 -14.01 -8.43 2.96
CA GLN A 61 -14.06 -9.63 3.83
C GLN A 61 -15.29 -9.63 4.72
N SER A 62 -15.67 -8.47 5.25
CA SER A 62 -16.86 -8.34 6.09
C SER A 62 -18.16 -8.66 5.35
N SER A 63 -18.18 -8.61 4.01
CA SER A 63 -19.32 -9.01 3.20
C SER A 63 -19.39 -10.50 2.87
N LYS A 64 -18.33 -11.30 3.13
CA LYS A 64 -18.35 -12.75 2.86
C LYS A 64 -18.91 -13.56 4.01
N PRO A 65 -19.42 -14.78 3.72
CA PRO A 65 -19.70 -15.76 4.76
C PRO A 65 -18.42 -16.23 5.47
N LEU A 66 -18.57 -16.69 6.72
CA LEU A 66 -17.47 -17.20 7.56
C LEU A 66 -16.75 -18.40 6.94
N ALA A 67 -17.49 -19.30 6.28
CA ALA A 67 -16.96 -20.51 5.67
C ALA A 67 -17.02 -20.41 4.14
N ARG A 68 -16.00 -20.97 3.47
CA ARG A 68 -15.97 -21.13 2.02
C ARG A 68 -16.72 -22.40 1.61
N TYR A 69 -17.50 -22.30 0.55
CA TYR A 69 -18.22 -23.44 -0.02
C TYR A 69 -17.65 -23.83 -1.39
N ALA A 70 -18.07 -24.98 -1.90
CA ALA A 70 -17.70 -25.43 -3.25
C ALA A 70 -18.16 -24.46 -4.36
N THR A 71 -19.17 -23.62 -4.08
CA THR A 71 -19.72 -22.61 -4.99
C THR A 71 -19.06 -21.23 -4.84
N ASP A 72 -17.98 -21.09 -4.06
CA ASP A 72 -17.28 -19.82 -3.84
C ASP A 72 -16.60 -19.31 -5.13
N GLU A 73 -17.12 -18.20 -5.66
CA GLU A 73 -16.65 -17.59 -6.90
C GLU A 73 -15.18 -17.13 -6.82
N ASP A 74 -14.76 -16.60 -5.67
CA ASP A 74 -13.39 -16.09 -5.48
C ASP A 74 -12.37 -17.24 -5.54
N LEU A 75 -12.69 -18.36 -4.91
CA LEU A 75 -11.85 -19.55 -4.94
C LEU A 75 -11.77 -20.11 -6.36
N THR A 76 -12.90 -20.21 -7.06
CA THR A 76 -12.88 -20.73 -8.45
C THR A 76 -12.09 -19.83 -9.38
N LYS A 77 -12.17 -18.50 -9.22
CA LYS A 77 -11.38 -17.54 -9.98
C LYS A 77 -9.89 -17.68 -9.69
N TYR A 78 -9.51 -17.74 -8.40
CA TYR A 78 -8.12 -17.92 -7.98
C TYR A 78 -7.49 -19.20 -8.54
N LEU A 79 -8.21 -20.32 -8.50
CA LEU A 79 -7.73 -21.60 -9.04
C LEU A 79 -7.62 -21.58 -10.56
N LYS A 80 -8.55 -20.92 -11.26
CA LYS A 80 -8.48 -20.73 -12.72
C LYS A 80 -7.30 -19.86 -13.16
N ASP A 81 -6.89 -18.90 -12.31
CA ASP A 81 -5.78 -17.99 -12.61
C ASP A 81 -4.39 -18.63 -12.38
N ARG A 82 -4.30 -19.71 -11.58
CA ARG A 82 -3.05 -20.45 -11.36
C ARG A 82 -2.64 -21.19 -12.64
N ILE A 83 -1.51 -20.79 -13.21
CA ILE A 83 -0.87 -21.50 -14.32
C ILE A 83 0.12 -22.50 -13.73
N LEU A 84 -0.11 -23.80 -13.97
CA LEU A 84 0.84 -24.86 -13.60
C LEU A 84 1.93 -24.98 -14.68
N ALA A 85 3.18 -25.20 -14.27
CA ALA A 85 4.29 -25.30 -15.21
C ALA A 85 4.21 -26.55 -16.11
N ASP A 86 3.67 -27.64 -15.56
CA ASP A 86 3.62 -28.95 -16.23
C ASP A 86 2.37 -29.15 -17.10
N ASP A 87 1.48 -28.14 -17.17
CA ASP A 87 0.30 -28.20 -18.04
C ASP A 87 0.72 -28.00 -19.51
N PRO A 88 0.39 -28.91 -20.45
CA PRO A 88 0.67 -28.73 -21.87
C PRO A 88 0.06 -27.45 -22.47
N MET A 89 -0.95 -26.86 -21.84
CA MET A 89 -1.59 -25.60 -22.26
C MET A 89 -0.99 -24.34 -21.60
N ALA A 90 -0.04 -24.47 -20.67
CA ALA A 90 0.50 -23.35 -19.88
C ALA A 90 1.08 -22.23 -20.75
N GLU A 91 1.83 -22.58 -21.79
CA GLU A 91 2.41 -21.62 -22.73
C GLU A 91 1.35 -20.82 -23.49
N PHE A 92 0.26 -21.48 -23.89
CA PHE A 92 -0.85 -20.84 -24.58
C PHE A 92 -1.51 -19.78 -23.69
N PHE A 93 -1.78 -20.11 -22.42
CA PHE A 93 -2.37 -19.16 -21.48
C PHE A 93 -1.44 -17.99 -21.16
N LYS A 94 -0.12 -18.24 -20.98
CA LYS A 94 0.89 -17.17 -20.84
C LYS A 94 0.87 -16.22 -22.04
N LYS A 95 0.93 -16.74 -23.27
CA LYS A 95 0.88 -15.94 -24.50
C LYS A 95 -0.44 -15.18 -24.66
N LYS A 96 -1.56 -15.78 -24.27
CA LYS A 96 -2.88 -15.14 -24.29
C LYS A 96 -2.94 -13.97 -23.30
N LYS A 97 -2.43 -14.15 -22.08
CA LYS A 97 -2.35 -13.11 -21.05
C LYS A 97 -1.46 -11.95 -21.51
N GLU A 98 -0.27 -12.22 -22.03
CA GLU A 98 0.62 -11.18 -22.58
C GLU A 98 -0.04 -10.36 -23.69
N LYS A 99 -0.76 -11.01 -24.62
CA LYS A 99 -1.49 -10.30 -25.68
C LYS A 99 -2.58 -9.40 -25.11
N HIS A 100 -3.33 -9.90 -24.13
CA HIS A 100 -4.37 -9.14 -23.44
C HIS A 100 -3.78 -7.92 -22.71
N ASP A 101 -2.69 -8.09 -21.96
CA ASP A 101 -2.01 -7.02 -21.23
C ASP A 101 -1.44 -5.94 -22.18
N LYS A 102 -0.84 -6.37 -23.30
CA LYS A 102 -0.38 -5.45 -24.36
C LYS A 102 -1.52 -4.64 -24.97
N LYS A 103 -2.69 -5.27 -25.20
CA LYS A 103 -3.89 -4.59 -25.73
C LYS A 103 -4.41 -3.56 -24.73
N ASN A 104 -4.53 -3.93 -23.45
CA ASN A 104 -4.94 -3.02 -22.38
C ASN A 104 -3.97 -1.85 -22.21
N LEU A 105 -2.67 -2.10 -22.28
CA LEU A 105 -1.66 -1.04 -22.23
C LEU A 105 -1.79 -0.07 -23.41
N LYS A 106 -2.02 -0.58 -24.62
CA LYS A 106 -2.26 0.24 -25.82
C LYS A 106 -3.53 1.08 -25.67
N GLU A 107 -4.60 0.51 -25.13
CA GLU A 107 -5.86 1.22 -24.89
C GLU A 107 -5.71 2.31 -23.82
N LYS A 108 -5.05 2.02 -22.69
CA LYS A 108 -4.71 3.01 -21.66
C LYS A 108 -3.88 4.16 -22.24
N LYS A 109 -2.87 3.86 -23.07
CA LYS A 109 -2.07 4.88 -23.78
C LYS A 109 -2.92 5.74 -24.72
N ARG A 110 -3.87 5.13 -25.44
CA ARG A 110 -4.81 5.83 -26.34
C ARG A 110 -5.75 6.76 -25.57
N LYS A 111 -6.26 6.32 -24.41
CA LYS A 111 -7.12 7.13 -23.52
C LYS A 111 -6.35 8.29 -22.88
N ARG A 112 -5.09 8.08 -22.45
CA ARG A 112 -4.21 9.13 -21.91
C ARG A 112 -3.72 10.14 -22.96
N GLY A 113 -3.53 9.72 -24.21
CA GLY A 113 -3.14 10.58 -25.33
C GLY A 113 -4.32 11.23 -26.06
N GLY A 114 -5.55 10.88 -25.70
CA GLY A 114 -6.76 11.58 -26.15
C GLY A 114 -6.91 12.89 -25.40
N ARG A 115 -7.18 13.97 -26.13
CA ARG A 115 -7.39 15.34 -25.67
C ARG A 115 -8.67 15.50 -24.80
N PHE A 116 -8.74 14.78 -23.69
CA PHE A 116 -9.86 14.73 -22.73
C PHE A 116 -9.58 15.57 -21.48
N TYR A 117 -8.82 16.65 -21.58
CA TYR A 117 -8.55 17.55 -20.44
C TYR A 117 -8.56 19.00 -20.90
N ILE A 118 -9.75 19.58 -21.02
CA ILE A 118 -9.92 21.04 -20.95
C ILE A 118 -11.32 21.43 -20.44
N TYR A 119 -12.35 20.59 -20.60
CA TYR A 119 -13.72 20.90 -20.15
C TYR A 119 -14.15 20.23 -18.83
N GLU A 120 -13.46 19.17 -18.37
CA GLU A 120 -13.80 18.53 -17.08
C GLU A 120 -13.13 19.21 -15.87
N LEU A 121 -11.98 19.86 -16.06
CA LEU A 121 -11.24 20.56 -15.00
C LEU A 121 -11.95 21.82 -14.50
N SER A 122 -12.77 22.48 -15.32
CA SER A 122 -13.57 23.64 -14.87
C SER A 122 -14.82 23.22 -14.08
N TYR A 123 -15.36 22.02 -14.31
CA TYR A 123 -16.58 21.54 -13.68
C TYR A 123 -16.34 21.01 -12.25
N VAL A 124 -15.21 20.32 -12.02
CA VAL A 124 -14.84 19.71 -10.72
C VAL A 124 -14.48 20.75 -9.65
N LEU A 125 -14.07 21.96 -10.06
CA LEU A 125 -13.78 23.07 -9.15
C LEU A 125 -15.03 23.81 -8.66
N PHE A 126 -16.20 23.58 -9.27
CA PHE A 126 -17.43 24.33 -8.97
C PHE A 126 -18.58 23.47 -8.41
N ASN A 127 -18.64 22.18 -8.75
CA ASN A 127 -19.66 21.25 -8.26
C ASN A 127 -18.96 20.05 -7.60
N GLY A 128 -19.18 19.85 -6.31
CA GLY A 128 -18.54 18.81 -5.50
C GLY A 128 -18.49 17.42 -6.15
N GLU A 129 -17.47 16.65 -5.78
CA GLU A 129 -17.09 15.37 -6.39
C GLU A 129 -18.31 14.48 -6.71
N PRO A 130 -18.52 14.07 -7.97
CA PRO A 130 -19.48 13.02 -8.24
C PRO A 130 -18.97 11.74 -7.58
N GLU A 131 -19.85 11.04 -6.87
CA GLU A 131 -19.71 9.64 -6.42
C GLU A 131 -19.54 8.76 -7.67
N ALA A 132 -18.36 8.82 -8.28
CA ALA A 132 -17.91 7.89 -9.29
C ALA A 132 -17.73 6.57 -8.55
N SER A 133 -18.58 5.59 -8.85
CA SER A 133 -18.43 4.21 -8.41
C SER A 133 -17.02 3.72 -8.79
N SER A 134 -16.10 3.85 -7.85
CA SER A 134 -14.68 3.55 -7.99
C SER A 134 -14.48 2.04 -7.89
N SER A 135 -14.96 1.30 -8.88
CA SER A 135 -14.61 -0.11 -9.07
C SER A 135 -13.39 -0.29 -9.99
N ASP A 136 -12.89 0.79 -10.58
CA ASP A 136 -11.61 0.81 -11.27
C ASP A 136 -10.49 0.93 -10.24
N ASN A 137 -10.12 -0.21 -9.65
CA ASN A 137 -8.77 -0.37 -9.12
C ASN A 137 -7.80 -0.15 -10.28
N ASP A 138 -7.46 1.11 -10.55
CA ASP A 138 -6.39 1.50 -11.45
C ASP A 138 -5.11 1.05 -10.76
N VAL A 139 -4.81 -0.24 -10.88
CA VAL A 139 -3.48 -0.79 -10.73
C VAL A 139 -2.67 0.02 -11.73
N ARG A 140 -2.07 1.10 -11.23
CA ARG A 140 -0.95 1.76 -11.87
C ARG A 140 0.06 0.64 -12.01
N THR A 141 0.05 -0.07 -13.13
CA THR A 141 1.12 -0.98 -13.50
C THR A 141 2.37 -0.15 -13.28
N ASP A 142 3.17 -0.50 -12.27
CA ASP A 142 4.26 0.34 -11.77
C ASP A 142 5.06 0.84 -12.98
N ALA A 143 4.81 2.08 -13.38
CA ALA A 143 5.46 2.66 -14.56
C ALA A 143 6.93 2.96 -14.28
N ARG A 144 7.39 2.62 -13.06
CA ARG A 144 8.76 2.70 -12.62
C ARG A 144 9.49 1.50 -13.23
N PRO A 145 10.50 1.73 -14.10
CA PRO A 145 11.28 0.64 -14.64
C PRO A 145 11.89 -0.19 -13.51
N ARG A 146 12.02 -1.50 -13.74
CA ARG A 146 12.76 -2.40 -12.86
C ARG A 146 14.20 -2.50 -13.33
N TYR A 147 15.10 -2.90 -12.41
CA TYR A 147 16.48 -3.22 -12.78
C TYR A 147 16.51 -4.36 -13.80
N ALA A 148 17.34 -4.21 -14.83
CA ALA A 148 17.45 -5.13 -15.96
C ALA A 148 18.90 -5.54 -16.28
N GLY A 149 19.86 -5.16 -15.41
CA GLY A 149 21.26 -5.53 -15.58
C GLY A 149 21.56 -6.92 -15.00
N PRO A 150 22.60 -7.62 -15.50
CA PRO A 150 23.29 -8.66 -14.75
C PRO A 150 24.28 -8.02 -13.74
N PRO A 151 24.64 -8.67 -12.61
CA PRO A 151 24.19 -9.94 -12.04
C PRO A 151 22.81 -9.84 -11.37
N GLU A 152 22.24 -10.99 -10.98
CA GLU A 152 21.08 -10.99 -10.09
C GLU A 152 21.42 -10.25 -8.79
N PRO A 153 20.55 -9.36 -8.30
CA PRO A 153 20.81 -8.62 -7.08
C PRO A 153 20.95 -9.58 -5.89
N PRO A 154 21.85 -9.29 -4.93
CA PRO A 154 21.96 -10.08 -3.72
C PRO A 154 20.60 -10.07 -2.99
N PRO A 155 20.17 -11.23 -2.45
CA PRO A 155 18.89 -11.31 -1.77
C PRO A 155 18.90 -10.45 -0.50
N ASN A 156 17.79 -9.77 -0.26
CA ASN A 156 17.54 -8.96 0.95
C ASN A 156 16.33 -9.55 1.69
N ARG A 157 16.35 -9.47 3.02
CA ARG A 157 15.23 -9.80 3.93
C ARG A 157 13.84 -9.36 3.46
N PHE A 158 13.75 -8.20 2.83
CA PHE A 158 12.47 -7.63 2.40
C PHE A 158 12.09 -7.98 0.96
N ASN A 159 12.88 -8.82 0.26
CA ASN A 159 12.71 -9.18 -1.15
C ASN A 159 12.53 -7.94 -2.06
N LEU A 160 13.11 -6.80 -1.65
CA LEU A 160 13.04 -5.56 -2.40
C LEU A 160 14.05 -5.60 -3.53
N TRP A 161 13.57 -5.31 -4.73
CA TRP A 161 14.41 -5.18 -5.90
C TRP A 161 15.17 -3.85 -5.88
N PRO A 162 16.41 -3.81 -6.38
CA PRO A 162 17.14 -2.56 -6.53
C PRO A 162 16.41 -1.62 -7.50
N GLY A 163 16.70 -0.33 -7.36
CA GLY A 163 16.23 0.66 -8.32
C GLY A 163 16.79 0.42 -9.73
N PHE A 164 16.08 0.88 -10.75
CA PHE A 164 16.46 0.67 -12.15
C PHE A 164 17.85 1.20 -12.56
N ARG A 165 18.43 2.12 -11.78
CA ARG A 165 19.72 2.75 -12.03
C ARG A 165 20.86 2.14 -11.23
N TRP A 166 20.60 1.06 -10.50
CA TRP A 166 21.65 0.38 -9.76
C TRP A 166 22.68 -0.18 -10.73
N ASP A 167 23.96 -0.12 -10.38
CA ASP A 167 25.09 -0.48 -11.24
C ASP A 167 25.53 -1.94 -11.08
N GLY A 168 24.86 -2.70 -10.20
CA GLY A 168 25.17 -4.11 -9.94
C GLY A 168 26.35 -4.34 -8.99
N VAL A 169 27.02 -3.28 -8.52
CA VAL A 169 28.15 -3.41 -7.60
C VAL A 169 27.63 -3.40 -6.16
N ASP A 170 27.90 -4.48 -5.42
CA ASP A 170 27.60 -4.56 -4.00
C ASP A 170 28.54 -3.66 -3.19
N ARG A 171 27.96 -2.78 -2.38
CA ARG A 171 28.63 -1.83 -1.48
C ARG A 171 28.20 -2.01 -0.02
N SER A 172 27.62 -3.17 0.30
CA SER A 172 27.15 -3.49 1.65
C SER A 172 28.32 -3.80 2.59
N ASN A 173 28.06 -3.86 3.90
CA ASN A 173 29.04 -4.33 4.89
C ASN A 173 29.00 -5.87 5.08
N GLY A 174 28.23 -6.60 4.26
CA GLY A 174 28.00 -8.04 4.39
C GLY A 174 26.97 -8.48 5.44
N PHE A 175 26.22 -7.56 6.07
CA PHE A 175 25.21 -7.90 7.09
C PHE A 175 24.11 -8.83 6.57
N GLU A 176 23.54 -8.53 5.40
CA GLU A 176 22.44 -9.34 4.83
C GLU A 176 22.88 -10.78 4.55
N SER A 177 24.10 -10.98 4.01
CA SER A 177 24.67 -12.32 3.78
C SER A 177 24.83 -13.09 5.09
N LYS A 178 25.45 -12.47 6.11
CA LYS A 178 25.62 -13.08 7.44
C LYS A 178 24.28 -13.43 8.08
N TYR A 179 23.29 -12.55 7.94
CA TYR A 179 21.95 -12.78 8.49
C TYR A 179 21.26 -13.99 7.85
N VAL A 180 21.37 -14.15 6.53
CA VAL A 180 20.83 -15.32 5.81
C VAL A 180 21.53 -16.60 6.26
N GLU A 181 22.86 -16.58 6.40
CA GLU A 181 23.63 -17.70 6.93
C GLU A 181 23.21 -18.08 8.36
N GLU A 182 23.00 -17.09 9.24
CA GLU A 182 22.53 -17.32 10.60
C GLU A 182 21.13 -17.93 10.65
N ILE A 183 20.20 -17.49 9.79
CA ILE A 183 18.87 -18.11 9.68
C ILE A 183 18.99 -19.57 9.25
N ALA A 184 19.81 -19.85 8.23
CA ALA A 184 20.01 -21.21 7.73
C ALA A 184 20.63 -22.10 8.81
N ARG A 185 21.65 -21.60 9.51
CA ARG A 185 22.29 -22.29 10.63
C ARG A 185 21.30 -22.62 11.74
N LYS A 186 20.51 -21.64 12.19
CA LYS A 186 19.53 -21.85 13.27
C LYS A 186 18.45 -22.85 12.88
N LYS A 187 18.04 -22.87 11.60
CA LYS A 187 17.11 -23.87 11.08
C LYS A 187 17.72 -25.28 11.12
N LEU A 188 18.97 -25.41 10.68
CA LEU A 188 19.72 -26.67 10.69
C LEU A 188 19.92 -27.20 12.11
N GLU A 189 20.31 -26.34 13.05
CA GLU A 189 20.46 -26.69 14.48
C GLU A 189 19.14 -27.19 15.08
N ARG A 190 18.01 -26.58 14.71
CA ARG A 190 16.69 -27.02 15.15
C ARG A 190 16.33 -28.40 14.58
N GLU A 191 16.58 -28.62 13.29
CA GLU A 191 16.32 -29.92 12.64
C GLU A 191 17.19 -31.03 13.25
N LEU A 192 18.46 -30.74 13.54
CA LEU A 192 19.35 -31.68 14.25
C LEU A 192 18.86 -31.96 15.67
N ALA A 193 18.42 -30.93 16.41
CA ALA A 193 17.89 -31.10 17.75
C ALA A 193 16.59 -31.93 17.75
N ASP A 194 15.72 -31.73 16.77
CA ASP A 194 14.51 -32.53 16.59
C ASP A 194 14.88 -33.99 16.28
N GLN A 195 15.85 -34.23 15.38
CA GLN A 195 16.36 -35.57 15.07
C GLN A 195 16.94 -36.28 16.30
N TRP A 196 17.79 -35.60 17.08
CA TRP A 196 18.35 -36.15 18.32
C TRP A 196 17.29 -36.36 19.40
N GLY A 197 16.30 -35.48 19.50
CA GLY A 197 15.21 -35.62 20.46
C GLY A 197 14.26 -36.79 20.15
N MET A 198 14.19 -37.21 18.88
CA MET A 198 13.39 -38.36 18.43
C MET A 198 14.12 -39.69 18.55
N GLU A 199 15.45 -39.69 18.69
CA GLU A 199 16.27 -40.92 18.66
C GLU A 199 16.15 -41.79 19.92
N ASP A 200 15.73 -41.20 21.06
CA ASP A 200 15.60 -41.88 22.37
C ASP A 200 14.13 -42.06 22.83
N MET A 201 13.16 -41.91 21.91
CA MET A 201 11.72 -42.11 22.16
C MET A 201 11.18 -43.31 21.38
#